data_AF-A0A0H3FQ68-F1
#
_entry.id   AF-A0A0H3FQ68-F1
#
_cell.length_a   1.000
_cell.length_b   1.000
_cell.length_c   1.000
_cell.angle_alpha   90.00
_cell.angle_beta   90.00
_cell.angle_gamma   90.00
#
_symmetry.space_group_name_H-M   'P 1'
#
loop_
_entity.id
_entity.type
_entity.pdbx_description
1 polymer ?
#
loop_
_entity_poly.entity_id
_entity_poly.type
_entity_poly.pdbx_seq_one_letter_code
_entity_poly.pdbx_strand_id
1 'polypeptide(L)'
;MALALNGATNRIPNRSPDKALCAAIREPSPVALTLTGATNRIPNRSPDKALCAAIRVFTPLIPAIFFFSAALYTAGVSLTDNKKMKYLYLLLALTSFAADAADPGSQYQQQAEAGDPRAQFYLADTWVSSGNYQQAEYWAQKAAAQGDGDAMALLAQLKIRNPQQADYQQARQLAEKSVQAGSKAGEIILARVLVNQQAGPTDYAHAIRLLQDAAKDEESDSAVDAQMLLGLIYASGVLPPEDDLKAAQYFKGSSALSRTGYAEYWAGMMFQQGEKGFIEPNPQKALHWLNVSCQEGFDTGCEEFDRITKG
;
A
#
# COMPACT_ATOMS: atom_id res chain seq x y z
N MET A 1 -44.54 20.15 28.10
CA MET A 1 -43.90 21.48 28.33
C MET A 1 -42.41 21.25 28.51
N ALA A 2 -41.56 22.20 28.11
CA ALA A 2 -40.11 21.99 27.95
C ALA A 2 -39.31 22.04 29.28
N LEU A 3 -38.14 21.39 29.33
CA LEU A 3 -36.79 22.03 29.41
C LEU A 3 -35.66 21.05 29.85
N ALA A 4 -34.64 20.93 28.99
CA ALA A 4 -33.19 21.16 29.23
C ALA A 4 -32.74 21.50 30.69
N LEU A 5 -31.54 21.23 31.23
CA LEU A 5 -30.20 20.69 30.84
C LEU A 5 -29.56 20.12 32.16
N ASN A 6 -28.32 19.62 32.31
CA ASN A 6 -27.08 19.54 31.52
C ASN A 6 -26.27 18.27 31.94
N GLY A 7 -25.10 17.99 31.35
CA GLY A 7 -24.22 16.90 31.79
C GLY A 7 -22.93 16.68 30.98
N ALA A 8 -22.28 17.74 30.46
CA ALA A 8 -21.11 17.59 29.61
C ALA A 8 -19.79 17.33 30.39
N THR A 9 -19.12 16.20 30.13
CA THR A 9 -17.73 15.96 30.57
C THR A 9 -16.78 16.09 29.38
N ASN A 10 -16.16 17.26 29.23
CA ASN A 10 -15.11 17.49 28.25
C ASN A 10 -13.88 16.61 28.55
N ARG A 11 -13.65 15.57 27.74
CA ARG A 11 -12.34 14.94 27.59
C ARG A 11 -11.73 15.35 26.26
N ILE A 12 -10.76 16.27 26.32
CA ILE A 12 -9.92 16.62 25.18
C ILE A 12 -8.95 15.45 24.93
N PRO A 13 -8.88 14.87 23.71
CA PRO A 13 -7.88 13.86 23.40
C PRO A 13 -6.48 14.48 23.39
N ASN A 14 -5.57 13.91 24.18
CA ASN A 14 -4.17 14.32 24.25
C ASN A 14 -3.44 13.98 22.93
N ARG A 15 -3.38 14.92 21.98
CA ARG A 15 -2.53 14.82 20.79
C ARG A 15 -1.08 15.15 21.18
N SER A 16 -0.23 14.11 21.26
CA SER A 16 1.23 14.33 21.24
C SER A 16 1.64 15.01 19.93
N PRO A 17 2.50 16.05 19.95
CA PRO A 17 2.95 16.74 18.75
C PRO A 17 3.72 15.82 17.78
N ASP A 18 4.33 14.74 18.26
CA ASP A 18 5.12 13.82 17.43
C ASP A 18 4.27 13.08 16.38
N LYS A 19 2.95 12.92 16.63
CA LYS A 19 2.04 12.28 15.66
C LYS A 19 1.66 13.18 14.48
N ALA A 20 1.89 14.50 14.57
CA ALA A 20 1.57 15.42 13.49
C ALA A 20 2.59 15.35 12.33
N LEU A 21 3.85 15.02 12.60
CA LEU A 21 4.91 15.00 11.58
C LEU A 21 4.80 13.82 10.60
N CYS A 22 4.23 12.69 11.03
CA CYS A 22 4.04 11.51 10.18
C CYS A 22 2.83 11.61 9.24
N ALA A 23 1.94 12.59 9.43
CA ALA A 23 0.73 12.74 8.62
C ALA A 23 0.94 13.51 7.30
N ALA A 24 2.12 14.11 7.09
CA ALA A 24 2.38 15.06 6.01
C ALA A 24 2.94 14.44 4.71
N ILE A 25 3.06 13.11 4.59
CA ILE A 25 3.61 12.45 3.39
C ILE A 25 2.77 11.24 2.98
N ARG A 26 1.64 11.52 2.32
CA ARG A 26 1.08 10.80 1.15
C ARG A 26 -0.35 11.29 0.90
N GLU A 27 -0.51 12.20 -0.06
CA GLU A 27 -1.73 12.17 -0.87
C GLU A 27 -1.67 10.90 -1.74
N PRO A 28 -2.69 10.02 -1.72
CA PRO A 28 -2.77 8.94 -2.69
C PRO A 28 -3.10 9.53 -4.06
N SER A 29 -2.13 9.50 -4.98
CA SER A 29 -2.38 9.82 -6.38
C SER A 29 -3.56 8.98 -6.91
N PRO A 30 -4.50 9.57 -7.69
CA PRO A 30 -5.69 8.86 -8.21
C PRO A 30 -5.36 7.70 -9.17
N VAL A 31 -4.08 7.45 -9.46
CA VAL A 31 -3.57 6.34 -10.27
C VAL A 31 -3.40 5.04 -9.46
N ALA A 32 -3.47 5.09 -8.12
CA ALA A 32 -3.15 3.98 -7.22
C ALA A 32 -4.33 3.03 -6.85
N LEU A 33 -5.22 2.73 -7.81
CA LEU A 33 -6.34 1.79 -7.63
C LEU A 33 -6.10 0.40 -8.25
N THR A 34 -4.87 0.13 -8.70
CA THR A 34 -4.44 -1.23 -9.02
C THR A 34 -4.53 -2.14 -7.79
N LEU A 35 -4.84 -3.43 -7.98
CA LEU A 35 -4.87 -4.46 -6.93
C LEU A 35 -3.54 -4.66 -6.17
N THR A 36 -2.50 -3.85 -6.42
CA THR A 36 -1.46 -3.65 -5.44
C THR A 36 -2.05 -2.87 -4.26
N GLY A 37 -2.68 -3.56 -3.32
CA GLY A 37 -2.75 -3.07 -1.95
C GLY A 37 -1.32 -2.84 -1.49
N ALA A 38 -0.83 -1.60 -1.58
CA ALA A 38 0.52 -1.22 -1.17
C ALA A 38 0.59 -1.25 0.36
N THR A 39 0.61 -2.47 0.89
CA THR A 39 0.87 -2.76 2.29
C THR A 39 2.25 -2.17 2.60
N ASN A 40 2.29 -1.16 3.47
CA ASN A 40 3.54 -0.70 4.07
C ASN A 40 4.10 -1.74 5.07
N ARG A 41 3.91 -3.05 4.79
CA ARG A 41 4.51 -4.17 5.51
C ARG A 41 5.68 -4.69 4.68
N ILE A 42 6.86 -4.17 5.02
CA ILE A 42 8.11 -4.88 4.75
C ILE A 42 7.98 -6.28 5.39
N PRO A 43 8.33 -7.39 4.69
CA PRO A 43 8.26 -8.73 5.27
C PRO A 43 8.94 -8.80 6.64
N ASN A 44 8.22 -9.34 7.63
CA ASN A 44 8.58 -9.18 9.03
C ASN A 44 9.91 -9.86 9.38
N ARG A 45 10.98 -9.07 9.44
CA ARG A 45 12.25 -9.44 10.09
C ARG A 45 12.68 -8.37 11.11
N SER A 46 11.80 -8.08 12.07
CA SER A 46 12.09 -7.36 13.33
C SER A 46 13.03 -6.13 13.23
N PRO A 47 12.63 -5.02 12.57
CA PRO A 47 13.37 -3.75 12.65
C PRO A 47 13.28 -3.09 14.04
N ASP A 48 12.21 -3.33 14.79
CA ASP A 48 11.87 -2.59 16.02
C ASP A 48 12.94 -2.69 17.11
N LYS A 49 13.59 -3.86 17.23
CA LYS A 49 14.71 -4.04 18.17
C LYS A 49 15.97 -3.30 17.73
N ALA A 50 16.17 -3.05 16.43
CA ALA A 50 17.28 -2.24 15.94
C ALA A 50 16.97 -0.73 16.04
N LEU A 51 15.75 -0.30 15.69
CA LEU A 51 15.37 1.12 15.73
C LEU A 51 15.29 1.65 17.18
N CYS A 52 14.67 0.91 18.11
CA CYS A 52 14.66 1.30 19.53
C CYS A 52 16.03 1.15 20.20
N ALA A 53 16.90 0.26 19.72
CA ALA A 53 18.29 0.21 20.17
C ALA A 53 19.09 1.43 19.66
N ALA A 54 18.94 1.82 18.39
CA ALA A 54 19.56 3.02 17.85
C ALA A 54 19.11 4.29 18.59
N ILE A 55 17.81 4.43 18.87
CA ILE A 55 17.27 5.54 19.68
C ILE A 55 17.85 5.53 21.11
N ARG A 56 17.96 4.35 21.76
CA ARG A 56 18.59 4.24 23.09
C ARG A 56 20.11 4.53 23.08
N VAL A 57 20.81 4.25 21.98
CA VAL A 57 22.23 4.58 21.80
C VAL A 57 22.43 6.08 21.52
N PHE A 58 21.49 6.75 20.86
CA PHE A 58 21.56 8.18 20.55
C PHE A 58 20.99 9.13 21.62
N THR A 59 20.35 8.63 22.68
CA THR A 59 19.86 9.48 23.78
C THR A 59 20.89 10.36 24.54
N PRO A 60 22.23 10.10 24.58
CA PRO A 60 23.15 11.00 25.28
C PRO A 60 23.68 12.17 24.42
N LEU A 61 23.46 12.18 23.10
CA LEU A 61 24.06 13.17 22.20
C LEU A 61 23.24 14.47 22.04
N ILE A 62 21.91 14.41 22.18
CA ILE A 62 21.06 15.61 22.11
C ILE A 62 21.29 16.54 23.32
N PRO A 63 21.40 16.04 24.58
CA PRO A 63 21.80 16.88 25.71
C PRO A 63 23.21 17.46 25.55
N ALA A 64 24.15 16.70 24.99
CA ALA A 64 25.54 17.14 24.83
C ALA A 64 25.66 18.41 23.98
N ILE A 65 24.88 18.52 22.90
CA ILE A 65 24.87 19.72 22.02
C ILE A 65 24.32 20.95 22.75
N PHE A 66 23.23 20.80 23.51
CA PHE A 66 22.64 21.90 24.30
C PHE A 66 23.51 22.31 25.50
N PHE A 67 24.17 21.37 26.18
CA PHE A 67 25.10 21.71 27.26
C PHE A 67 26.37 22.39 26.74
N PHE A 68 26.87 22.04 25.55
CA PHE A 68 28.02 22.72 24.96
C PHE A 68 27.71 24.16 24.55
N SER A 69 26.52 24.43 23.99
CA SER A 69 26.12 25.80 23.64
C SER A 69 25.91 26.67 24.88
N ALA A 70 25.33 26.13 25.96
CA ALA A 70 25.19 26.84 27.23
C ALA A 70 26.55 27.16 27.89
N ALA A 71 27.49 26.20 27.91
CA ALA A 71 28.82 26.38 28.50
C ALA A 71 29.70 27.38 27.74
N LEU A 72 29.55 27.47 26.41
CA LEU A 72 30.25 28.48 25.60
C LEU A 72 29.73 29.90 25.85
N TYR A 73 28.43 30.05 26.12
CA TYR A 73 27.82 31.36 26.37
C TYR A 73 28.18 31.92 27.75
N THR A 74 28.29 31.07 28.78
CA THR A 74 28.70 31.48 30.14
C THR A 74 30.20 31.77 30.28
N ALA A 75 31.04 31.27 29.37
CA ALA A 75 32.49 31.42 29.41
C ALA A 75 33.05 32.67 28.70
N GLY A 76 32.20 33.50 28.07
CA GLY A 76 32.62 34.77 27.44
C GLY A 76 33.62 34.62 26.29
N VAL A 77 33.64 33.47 25.60
CA VAL A 77 34.66 33.13 24.60
C VAL A 77 34.28 33.69 23.22
N SER A 78 35.05 34.66 22.74
CA SER A 78 34.88 35.26 21.41
C SER A 78 35.19 34.27 20.27
N LEU A 79 34.36 34.28 19.22
CA LEU A 79 34.43 33.38 18.07
C LEU A 79 35.46 33.84 17.01
N THR A 80 36.73 33.96 17.41
CA THR A 80 37.84 34.36 16.52
C THR A 80 38.90 33.26 16.29
N ASP A 81 38.78 32.11 16.97
CA ASP A 81 39.75 31.01 16.85
C ASP A 81 39.44 30.06 15.68
N ASN A 82 40.18 30.25 14.58
CA ASN A 82 40.06 29.54 13.31
C ASN A 82 40.19 28.00 13.44
N LYS A 83 40.83 27.49 14.50
CA LYS A 83 40.92 26.03 14.74
C LYS A 83 39.59 25.42 15.15
N LYS A 84 38.75 26.13 15.91
CA LYS A 84 37.47 25.60 16.41
C LYS A 84 36.40 25.53 15.32
N MET A 85 36.37 26.52 14.41
CA MET A 85 35.56 26.44 13.19
C MET A 85 35.92 25.21 12.36
N LYS A 86 37.22 24.88 12.24
CA LYS A 86 37.67 23.70 11.49
C LYS A 86 37.15 22.38 12.08
N TYR A 87 37.07 22.25 13.41
CA TYR A 87 36.46 21.10 14.06
C TYR A 87 34.93 21.06 13.92
N LEU A 88 34.25 22.21 13.94
CA LEU A 88 32.81 22.30 13.70
C LEU A 88 32.46 21.89 12.25
N TYR A 89 33.24 22.34 11.26
CA TYR A 89 33.14 21.88 9.88
C TYR A 89 33.47 20.39 9.72
N LEU A 90 34.45 19.86 10.46
CA LEU A 90 34.76 18.43 10.45
C LEU A 90 33.60 17.59 11.01
N LEU A 91 32.99 18.03 12.11
CA LEU A 91 31.81 17.39 12.70
C LEU A 91 30.59 17.45 11.77
N LEU A 92 30.32 18.62 11.16
CA LEU A 92 29.25 18.77 10.17
C LEU A 92 29.46 17.87 8.95
N ALA A 93 30.70 17.79 8.44
CA ALA A 93 31.06 16.90 7.32
C ALA A 93 30.92 15.42 7.69
N LEU A 94 31.24 15.03 8.92
CA LEU A 94 31.03 13.66 9.42
C LEU A 94 29.53 13.33 9.58
N THR A 95 28.69 14.30 9.93
CA THR A 95 27.22 14.12 10.00
C THR A 95 26.51 14.18 8.65
N SER A 96 27.19 14.60 7.56
CA SER A 96 26.60 14.62 6.21
C SER A 96 26.50 13.24 5.54
N PHE A 97 27.16 12.21 6.08
CA PHE A 97 27.11 10.83 5.58
C PHE A 97 25.98 9.99 6.24
N ALA A 98 24.73 10.46 6.19
CA ALA A 98 23.59 9.71 6.76
C ALA A 98 22.21 10.04 6.17
N ALA A 99 22.13 10.67 4.99
CA ALA A 99 20.85 11.06 4.39
C ALA A 99 20.81 11.01 2.85
N ASP A 100 21.55 10.10 2.22
CA ASP A 100 21.18 9.68 0.87
C ASP A 100 19.85 8.91 0.96
N ALA A 101 18.85 9.38 0.21
CA ALA A 101 17.64 8.62 0.00
C ALA A 101 18.01 7.40 -0.83
N ALA A 102 18.12 6.23 -0.17
CA ALA A 102 18.56 5.00 -0.82
C ALA A 102 17.69 4.69 -2.05
N ASP A 103 18.35 4.36 -3.17
CA ASP A 103 17.65 4.08 -4.43
C ASP A 103 16.54 3.03 -4.25
N PRO A 104 15.39 3.17 -4.94
CA PRO A 104 14.29 2.22 -4.82
C PRO A 104 14.74 0.78 -5.11
N GLY A 105 14.66 -0.07 -4.09
CA GLY A 105 15.01 -1.49 -4.20
C GLY A 105 16.50 -1.80 -4.09
N SER A 106 17.32 -0.82 -3.66
CA SER A 106 18.76 -0.99 -3.40
C SER A 106 19.10 -2.22 -2.53
N GLN A 107 18.23 -2.61 -1.60
CA GLN A 107 18.39 -3.84 -0.80
C GLN A 107 18.33 -5.15 -1.60
N TYR A 108 17.74 -5.14 -2.80
CA TYR A 108 17.63 -6.29 -3.70
C TYR A 108 18.62 -6.22 -4.87
N GLN A 109 19.08 -5.02 -5.24
CA GLN A 109 19.89 -4.74 -6.44
C GLN A 109 21.04 -5.75 -6.65
N GLN A 110 21.92 -5.91 -5.67
CA GLN A 110 23.10 -6.79 -5.80
C GLN A 110 22.73 -8.26 -6.06
N GLN A 111 21.66 -8.76 -5.43
CA GLN A 111 21.21 -10.14 -5.61
C GLN A 111 20.49 -10.31 -6.95
N ALA A 112 19.71 -9.30 -7.36
CA ALA A 112 19.00 -9.31 -8.63
C ALA A 112 19.98 -9.28 -9.83
N GLU A 113 21.05 -8.49 -9.71
CA GLU A 113 22.18 -8.45 -10.67
C GLU A 113 22.97 -9.76 -10.69
N ALA A 114 23.17 -10.40 -9.53
CA ALA A 114 23.78 -11.73 -9.43
C ALA A 114 22.92 -12.87 -9.99
N GLY A 115 21.66 -12.58 -10.36
CA GLY A 115 20.76 -13.51 -11.04
C GLY A 115 19.65 -14.09 -10.17
N ASP A 116 19.55 -13.75 -8.88
CA ASP A 116 18.54 -14.34 -7.99
C ASP A 116 17.10 -13.95 -8.41
N PRO A 117 16.22 -14.92 -8.73
CA PRO A 117 14.89 -14.61 -9.26
C PRO A 117 13.97 -13.94 -8.23
N ARG A 118 14.12 -14.20 -6.93
CA ARG A 118 13.31 -13.55 -5.89
C ARG A 118 13.72 -12.10 -5.70
N ALA A 119 15.02 -11.82 -5.66
CA ALA A 119 15.53 -10.46 -5.64
C ALA A 119 15.12 -9.67 -6.89
N GLN A 120 15.15 -10.30 -8.07
CA GLN A 120 14.62 -9.70 -9.31
C GLN A 120 13.13 -9.39 -9.22
N PHE A 121 12.31 -10.30 -8.67
CA PHE A 121 10.89 -10.04 -8.42
C PHE A 121 10.67 -8.88 -7.42
N TYR A 122 11.30 -8.89 -6.25
CA TYR A 122 11.11 -7.83 -5.25
C TYR A 122 11.65 -6.47 -5.72
N LEU A 123 12.70 -6.45 -6.53
CA LEU A 123 13.17 -5.23 -7.20
C LEU A 123 12.12 -4.72 -8.21
N ALA A 124 11.52 -5.62 -9.00
CA ALA A 124 10.45 -5.26 -9.93
C ALA A 124 9.23 -4.65 -9.21
N ASP A 125 8.78 -5.26 -8.11
CA ASP A 125 7.69 -4.76 -7.28
C ASP A 125 8.00 -3.38 -6.65
N THR A 126 9.25 -3.19 -6.21
CA THR A 126 9.71 -1.88 -5.72
C THR A 126 9.65 -0.82 -6.83
N TRP A 127 9.94 -1.18 -8.08
CA TRP A 127 9.79 -0.29 -9.23
C TRP A 127 8.32 -0.02 -9.61
N VAL A 128 7.40 -0.98 -9.45
CA VAL A 128 5.94 -0.75 -9.57
C VAL A 128 5.49 0.29 -8.54
N SER A 129 5.87 0.10 -7.27
CA SER A 129 5.57 1.02 -6.17
C SER A 129 6.16 2.42 -6.37
N SER A 130 7.25 2.53 -7.14
CA SER A 130 7.89 3.80 -7.51
C SER A 130 7.37 4.41 -8.82
N GLY A 131 6.39 3.77 -9.47
CA GLY A 131 5.82 4.20 -10.76
C GLY A 131 6.71 3.98 -11.98
N ASN A 132 7.89 3.36 -11.83
CA ASN A 132 8.80 3.08 -12.95
C ASN A 132 8.48 1.71 -13.57
N TYR A 133 7.35 1.66 -14.29
CA TYR A 133 6.85 0.41 -14.88
C TYR A 133 7.79 -0.21 -15.93
N GLN A 134 8.71 0.57 -16.52
CA GLN A 134 9.72 0.06 -17.45
C GLN A 134 10.80 -0.76 -16.72
N GLN A 135 11.29 -0.27 -15.58
CA GLN A 135 12.20 -1.05 -14.73
C GLN A 135 11.50 -2.24 -14.08
N ALA A 136 10.24 -2.10 -13.68
CA ALA A 136 9.43 -3.21 -13.18
C ALA A 136 9.29 -4.33 -14.23
N GLU A 137 8.91 -4.00 -15.47
CA GLU A 137 8.80 -4.99 -16.54
C GLU A 137 10.16 -5.66 -16.84
N TYR A 138 11.25 -4.90 -16.90
CA TYR A 138 12.59 -5.44 -17.14
C TYR A 138 13.03 -6.47 -16.08
N TRP A 139 12.85 -6.15 -14.79
CA TRP A 139 13.26 -7.04 -13.70
C TRP A 139 12.32 -8.26 -13.55
N ALA A 140 11.01 -8.06 -13.71
CA ALA A 140 10.06 -9.17 -13.68
C ALA A 140 10.20 -10.11 -14.90
N GLN A 141 10.58 -9.61 -16.08
CA GLN A 141 10.93 -10.46 -17.22
C GLN A 141 12.09 -11.41 -16.92
N LYS A 142 13.14 -10.95 -16.21
CA LYS A 142 14.25 -11.83 -15.79
C LYS A 142 13.81 -12.90 -14.79
N ALA A 143 13.04 -12.52 -13.77
CA ALA A 143 12.54 -13.47 -12.77
C ALA A 143 11.58 -14.51 -13.39
N ALA A 144 10.65 -14.06 -14.23
CA ALA A 144 9.71 -14.93 -14.94
C ALA A 144 10.41 -15.88 -15.93
N ALA A 145 11.51 -15.45 -16.57
CA ALA A 145 12.32 -16.33 -17.43
C ALA A 145 13.00 -17.48 -16.65
N GLN A 146 13.15 -17.33 -15.33
CA GLN A 146 13.65 -18.38 -14.42
C GLN A 146 12.52 -19.21 -13.78
N GLY A 147 11.26 -18.96 -14.14
CA GLY A 147 10.09 -19.67 -13.61
C GLY A 147 9.45 -19.06 -12.37
N ASP A 148 9.84 -17.84 -11.95
CA ASP A 148 9.21 -17.20 -10.79
C ASP A 148 7.75 -16.84 -11.08
N GLY A 149 6.83 -17.43 -10.31
CA GLY A 149 5.39 -17.27 -10.50
C GLY A 149 4.89 -15.87 -10.15
N ASP A 150 5.42 -15.23 -9.11
CA ASP A 150 4.96 -13.89 -8.69
C ASP A 150 5.39 -12.83 -9.73
N ALA A 151 6.57 -12.98 -10.33
CA ALA A 151 7.00 -12.17 -11.45
C ALA A 151 6.09 -12.32 -12.69
N MET A 152 5.59 -13.53 -12.96
CA MET A 152 4.58 -13.73 -14.01
C MET A 152 3.25 -13.04 -13.67
N ALA A 153 2.83 -13.03 -12.40
CA ALA A 153 1.66 -12.29 -11.94
C ALA A 153 1.84 -10.77 -12.09
N LEU A 154 3.01 -10.25 -11.71
CA LEU A 154 3.35 -8.83 -11.85
C LEU A 154 3.37 -8.41 -13.33
N LEU A 155 3.96 -9.22 -14.22
CA LEU A 155 3.90 -8.99 -15.66
C LEU A 155 2.45 -8.98 -16.18
N ALA A 156 1.61 -9.93 -15.75
CA ALA A 156 0.20 -9.95 -16.10
C ALA A 156 -0.53 -8.68 -15.61
N GLN A 157 -0.27 -8.25 -14.38
CA GLN A 157 -0.81 -7.02 -13.80
C GLN A 157 -0.41 -5.78 -14.60
N LEU A 158 0.86 -5.68 -15.03
CA LEU A 158 1.35 -4.58 -15.86
C LEU A 158 0.61 -4.49 -17.20
N LYS A 159 0.18 -5.62 -17.79
CA LYS A 159 -0.64 -5.64 -19.02
C LYS A 159 -2.09 -5.22 -18.81
N ILE A 160 -2.62 -5.21 -17.58
CA ILE A 160 -3.98 -4.73 -17.24
C ILE A 160 -3.99 -3.50 -16.32
N ARG A 161 -2.85 -2.81 -16.17
CA ARG A 161 -2.70 -1.60 -15.34
C ARG A 161 -3.59 -0.45 -15.83
N ASN A 162 -3.70 -0.27 -17.14
CA ASN A 162 -4.60 0.70 -17.76
C ASN A 162 -5.70 -0.04 -18.55
N PRO A 163 -6.92 -0.21 -18.01
CA PRO A 163 -8.01 -0.94 -18.67
C PRO A 163 -8.43 -0.41 -20.05
N GLN A 164 -8.00 0.79 -20.46
CA GLN A 164 -8.25 1.36 -21.80
C GLN A 164 -7.18 0.99 -22.84
N GLN A 165 -6.01 0.52 -22.40
CA GLN A 165 -4.86 0.13 -23.24
C GLN A 165 -4.34 -1.26 -22.87
N ALA A 166 -5.19 -2.07 -22.22
CA ALA A 166 -4.81 -3.34 -21.63
C ALA A 166 -4.74 -4.47 -22.66
N ASP A 167 -3.74 -5.34 -22.52
CA ASP A 167 -3.69 -6.62 -23.22
C ASP A 167 -4.14 -7.74 -22.27
N TYR A 168 -5.45 -7.91 -22.16
CA TYR A 168 -6.05 -8.96 -21.33
C TYR A 168 -5.74 -10.38 -21.85
N GLN A 169 -5.41 -10.55 -23.13
CA GLN A 169 -5.05 -11.87 -23.68
C GLN A 169 -3.64 -12.27 -23.24
N GLN A 170 -2.66 -11.37 -23.33
CA GLN A 170 -1.32 -11.59 -22.79
C GLN A 170 -1.35 -11.70 -21.26
N ALA A 171 -2.15 -10.88 -20.57
CA ALA A 171 -2.32 -10.97 -19.12
C ALA A 171 -2.86 -12.34 -18.69
N ARG A 172 -3.86 -12.87 -19.40
CA ARG A 172 -4.40 -14.22 -19.17
C ARG A 172 -3.33 -15.29 -19.27
N GLN A 173 -2.55 -15.30 -20.36
CA GLN A 173 -1.49 -16.28 -20.57
C GLN A 173 -0.38 -16.22 -19.50
N LEU A 174 -0.05 -15.02 -19.03
CA LEU A 174 0.94 -14.82 -17.96
C LEU A 174 0.38 -15.26 -16.60
N ALA A 175 -0.87 -14.93 -16.29
CA ALA A 175 -1.52 -15.33 -15.04
C ALA A 175 -1.78 -16.84 -14.98
N GLU A 176 -2.18 -17.49 -16.08
CA GLU A 176 -2.32 -18.95 -16.17
C GLU A 176 -0.98 -19.67 -15.90
N LYS A 177 0.15 -19.15 -16.43
CA LYS A 177 1.49 -19.67 -16.11
C LYS A 177 1.90 -19.41 -14.66
N SER A 178 1.55 -18.24 -14.11
CA SER A 178 1.79 -17.88 -12.71
C SER A 178 1.09 -18.84 -11.75
N VAL A 179 -0.17 -19.21 -12.02
CA VAL A 179 -0.92 -20.23 -11.28
C VAL A 179 -0.28 -21.62 -11.44
N GLN A 180 0.18 -21.98 -12.65
CA GLN A 180 0.91 -23.24 -12.86
C GLN A 180 2.25 -23.31 -12.08
N ALA A 181 2.87 -22.16 -11.82
CA ALA A 181 4.04 -22.03 -10.95
C ALA A 181 3.71 -21.95 -9.45
N GLY A 182 2.43 -22.02 -9.06
CA GLY A 182 1.97 -22.03 -7.67
C GLY A 182 1.85 -20.66 -6.99
N SER A 183 1.83 -19.55 -7.75
CA SER A 183 1.73 -18.20 -7.18
C SER A 183 0.30 -17.83 -6.78
N LYS A 184 0.13 -17.37 -5.53
CA LYS A 184 -1.13 -16.80 -5.04
C LYS A 184 -1.45 -15.44 -5.66
N ALA A 185 -0.43 -14.63 -5.97
CA ALA A 185 -0.63 -13.43 -6.79
C ALA A 185 -1.14 -13.80 -8.20
N GLY A 186 -0.67 -14.92 -8.76
CA GLY A 186 -1.16 -15.49 -10.01
C GLY A 186 -2.65 -15.80 -9.98
N GLU A 187 -3.13 -16.44 -8.93
CA GLU A 187 -4.54 -16.77 -8.73
C GLU A 187 -5.43 -15.52 -8.69
N ILE A 188 -4.98 -14.49 -7.97
CA ILE A 188 -5.70 -13.20 -7.84
C ILE A 188 -5.76 -12.45 -9.19
N ILE A 189 -4.64 -12.36 -9.91
CA ILE A 189 -4.59 -11.69 -11.21
C ILE A 189 -5.38 -12.49 -12.26
N LEU A 190 -5.31 -13.83 -12.24
CA LEU A 190 -6.12 -14.67 -13.12
C LEU A 190 -7.61 -14.49 -12.84
N ALA A 191 -8.02 -14.42 -11.57
CA ALA A 191 -9.40 -14.14 -11.20
C ALA A 191 -9.86 -12.77 -11.72
N ARG A 192 -9.07 -11.70 -11.60
CA ARG A 192 -9.41 -10.37 -12.18
C ARG A 192 -9.53 -10.42 -13.70
N VAL A 193 -8.67 -11.18 -14.37
CA VAL A 193 -8.77 -11.39 -15.82
C VAL A 193 -10.05 -12.15 -16.19
N LEU A 194 -10.41 -13.20 -15.44
CA LEU A 194 -11.57 -14.05 -15.73
C LEU A 194 -12.93 -13.37 -15.47
N VAL A 195 -13.00 -12.31 -14.67
CA VAL A 195 -14.23 -11.52 -14.48
C VAL A 195 -14.38 -10.40 -15.51
N ASN A 196 -13.32 -10.08 -16.27
CA ASN A 196 -13.32 -8.98 -17.22
C ASN A 196 -13.57 -9.45 -18.67
N GLN A 197 -14.61 -8.92 -19.31
CA GLN A 197 -15.03 -9.28 -20.67
C GLN A 197 -13.98 -8.97 -21.75
N GLN A 198 -13.01 -8.09 -21.48
CA GLN A 198 -11.89 -7.84 -22.39
C GLN A 198 -10.94 -9.05 -22.52
N ALA A 199 -10.99 -10.00 -21.58
CA ALA A 199 -10.26 -11.28 -21.64
C ALA A 199 -10.99 -12.38 -22.45
N GLY A 200 -12.18 -12.09 -23.00
CA GLY A 200 -13.07 -13.05 -23.64
C GLY A 200 -14.24 -13.44 -22.73
N PRO A 201 -14.85 -14.63 -22.93
CA PRO A 201 -15.92 -15.12 -22.07
C PRO A 201 -15.47 -15.20 -20.60
N THR A 202 -16.29 -14.64 -19.71
CA THR A 202 -15.99 -14.57 -18.28
C THR A 202 -16.26 -15.90 -17.57
N ASP A 203 -15.49 -16.19 -16.52
CA ASP A 203 -15.66 -17.37 -15.66
C ASP A 203 -15.53 -16.97 -14.19
N TYR A 204 -16.62 -16.40 -13.69
CA TYR A 204 -16.76 -15.99 -12.29
C TYR A 204 -16.67 -17.17 -11.31
N ALA A 205 -17.12 -18.36 -11.69
CA ALA A 205 -17.09 -19.55 -10.83
C ALA A 205 -15.66 -20.10 -10.67
N HIS A 206 -14.80 -19.93 -11.68
CA HIS A 206 -13.37 -20.17 -11.55
C HIS A 206 -12.66 -19.05 -10.80
N ALA A 207 -12.96 -17.78 -11.10
CA ALA A 207 -12.40 -16.63 -10.39
C ALA A 207 -12.63 -16.71 -8.86
N ILE A 208 -13.85 -17.03 -8.42
CA ILE A 208 -14.19 -17.19 -6.99
C ILE A 208 -13.37 -18.33 -6.36
N ARG A 209 -13.20 -19.48 -7.05
CA ARG A 209 -12.41 -20.61 -6.52
C ARG A 209 -10.93 -20.26 -6.37
N LEU A 210 -10.35 -19.54 -7.34
CA LEU A 210 -8.97 -19.06 -7.28
C LEU A 210 -8.79 -18.11 -6.08
N LEU A 211 -9.69 -17.14 -5.90
CA LEU A 211 -9.61 -16.20 -4.79
C LEU A 211 -9.84 -16.87 -3.42
N GLN A 212 -10.70 -17.89 -3.35
CA GLN A 212 -10.90 -18.68 -2.14
C GLN A 212 -9.65 -19.49 -1.75
N ASP A 213 -8.87 -20.02 -2.71
CA ASP A 213 -7.62 -20.71 -2.39
C ASP A 213 -6.46 -19.72 -2.12
N ALA A 214 -6.47 -18.52 -2.71
CA ALA A 214 -5.54 -17.43 -2.40
C ALA A 214 -5.79 -16.77 -1.02
N ALA A 215 -7.03 -16.77 -0.55
CA ALA A 215 -7.44 -16.29 0.77
C ALA A 215 -7.50 -17.39 1.86
N LYS A 216 -7.06 -18.62 1.55
CA LYS A 216 -7.17 -19.78 2.43
C LYS A 216 -6.30 -19.71 3.68
N ASP A 217 -5.14 -19.06 3.57
CA ASP A 217 -4.38 -18.61 4.73
C ASP A 217 -4.86 -17.19 5.05
N GLU A 218 -5.80 -17.09 5.99
CA GLU A 218 -6.51 -15.85 6.32
C GLU A 218 -5.59 -14.75 6.88
N GLU A 219 -4.37 -15.07 7.31
CA GLU A 219 -3.39 -14.07 7.79
C GLU A 219 -2.34 -13.66 6.73
N SER A 220 -2.37 -14.28 5.54
CA SER A 220 -1.41 -14.04 4.47
C SER A 220 -1.60 -12.70 3.74
N ASP A 221 -0.52 -12.15 3.18
CA ASP A 221 -0.60 -10.92 2.36
C ASP A 221 -1.52 -11.11 1.14
N SER A 222 -1.59 -12.32 0.56
CA SER A 222 -2.50 -12.63 -0.56
C SER A 222 -3.97 -12.64 -0.17
N ALA A 223 -4.30 -12.90 1.10
CA ALA A 223 -5.69 -12.84 1.55
C ALA A 223 -6.26 -11.42 1.47
N VAL A 224 -5.44 -10.37 1.61
CA VAL A 224 -5.85 -8.96 1.50
C VAL A 224 -6.49 -8.68 0.15
N ASP A 225 -5.76 -8.90 -0.94
CA ASP A 225 -6.21 -8.58 -2.30
C ASP A 225 -7.26 -9.61 -2.79
N ALA A 226 -7.13 -10.88 -2.37
CA ALA A 226 -8.10 -11.91 -2.70
C ALA A 226 -9.49 -11.63 -2.11
N GLN A 227 -9.53 -11.21 -0.83
CA GLN A 227 -10.77 -10.81 -0.17
C GLN A 227 -11.32 -9.49 -0.74
N MET A 228 -10.48 -8.52 -1.10
CA MET A 228 -10.94 -7.31 -1.82
C MET A 228 -11.65 -7.65 -3.12
N LEU A 229 -11.08 -8.53 -3.96
CA LEU A 229 -11.71 -8.89 -5.23
C LEU A 229 -12.95 -9.79 -5.03
N LEU A 230 -12.98 -10.67 -4.03
CA LEU A 230 -14.19 -11.42 -3.66
C LEU A 230 -15.31 -10.48 -3.24
N GLY A 231 -15.02 -9.51 -2.37
CA GLY A 231 -15.98 -8.49 -1.95
C GLY A 231 -16.55 -7.71 -3.13
N LEU A 232 -15.68 -7.26 -4.04
CA LEU A 232 -16.11 -6.53 -5.25
C LEU A 232 -16.96 -7.39 -6.18
N ILE A 233 -16.65 -8.69 -6.35
CA ILE A 233 -17.48 -9.61 -7.13
C ILE A 233 -18.89 -9.73 -6.54
N TYR A 234 -19.03 -9.92 -5.21
CA TYR A 234 -20.35 -10.03 -4.57
C TYR A 234 -21.14 -8.71 -4.55
N ALA A 235 -20.44 -7.57 -4.37
CA ALA A 235 -21.03 -6.23 -4.44
C ALA A 235 -21.37 -5.79 -5.88
N SER A 236 -20.78 -6.42 -6.91
CA SER A 236 -20.97 -5.98 -8.30
C SER A 236 -22.41 -6.15 -8.80
N GLY A 237 -23.10 -7.18 -8.32
CA GLY A 237 -24.41 -7.62 -8.85
C GLY A 237 -24.33 -8.37 -10.17
N VAL A 238 -23.12 -8.64 -10.71
CA VAL A 238 -22.95 -9.40 -11.97
C VAL A 238 -23.31 -10.88 -11.81
N LEU A 239 -23.18 -11.42 -10.60
CA LEU A 239 -23.71 -12.71 -10.21
C LEU A 239 -25.05 -12.54 -9.48
N PRO A 240 -26.16 -13.10 -9.98
CA PRO A 240 -27.42 -13.13 -9.24
C PRO A 240 -27.37 -14.19 -8.12
N PRO A 241 -27.78 -13.87 -6.87
CA PRO A 241 -28.09 -12.54 -6.35
C PRO A 241 -26.85 -11.76 -5.90
N GLU A 242 -26.96 -10.43 -5.97
CA GLU A 242 -26.07 -9.50 -5.27
C GLU A 242 -26.14 -9.76 -3.76
N ASP A 243 -24.97 -9.72 -3.08
CA ASP A 243 -24.86 -10.08 -1.67
C ASP A 243 -23.90 -9.12 -0.94
N ASP A 244 -24.41 -7.91 -0.65
CA ASP A 244 -23.68 -6.87 0.07
C ASP A 244 -23.26 -7.30 1.48
N LEU A 245 -24.02 -8.20 2.13
CA LEU A 245 -23.66 -8.73 3.45
C LEU A 245 -22.39 -9.57 3.36
N LYS A 246 -22.28 -10.43 2.35
CA LYS A 246 -21.09 -11.22 2.09
C LYS A 246 -19.94 -10.38 1.55
N ALA A 247 -20.23 -9.36 0.73
CA ALA A 247 -19.21 -8.41 0.29
C ALA A 247 -18.58 -7.67 1.48
N ALA A 248 -19.41 -7.16 2.41
CA ALA A 248 -18.96 -6.50 3.64
C ALA A 248 -18.12 -7.42 4.53
N GLN A 249 -18.45 -8.72 4.62
CA GLN A 249 -17.63 -9.70 5.34
C GLN A 249 -16.23 -9.83 4.74
N TYR A 250 -16.12 -9.93 3.41
CA TYR A 250 -14.82 -10.01 2.74
C TYR A 250 -14.01 -8.71 2.86
N PHE A 251 -14.63 -7.55 2.65
CA PHE A 251 -13.94 -6.27 2.82
C PHE A 251 -13.43 -6.08 4.26
N LYS A 252 -14.25 -6.41 5.26
CA LYS A 252 -13.86 -6.31 6.68
C LYS A 252 -12.69 -7.23 7.03
N GLY A 253 -12.62 -8.42 6.44
CA GLY A 253 -11.45 -9.31 6.53
C GLY A 253 -10.18 -8.65 5.98
N SER A 254 -10.25 -8.14 4.74
CA SER A 254 -9.09 -7.49 4.10
C SER A 254 -8.64 -6.22 4.86
N SER A 255 -9.60 -5.41 5.31
CA SER A 255 -9.36 -4.22 6.14
C SER A 255 -8.75 -4.55 7.51
N ALA A 256 -9.06 -5.72 8.11
CA ALA A 256 -8.43 -6.16 9.36
C ALA A 256 -6.95 -6.56 9.17
N LEU A 257 -6.58 -7.10 8.01
CA LEU A 257 -5.21 -7.45 7.67
C LEU A 257 -4.36 -6.24 7.25
N SER A 258 -5.00 -5.22 6.66
CA SER A 258 -4.36 -4.04 6.07
C SER A 258 -4.56 -2.76 6.90
N ARG A 259 -5.68 -2.04 6.67
CA ARG A 259 -6.11 -0.85 7.42
C ARG A 259 -7.64 -0.85 7.50
N THR A 260 -8.18 -0.64 8.69
CA THR A 260 -9.63 -0.57 8.94
C THR A 260 -10.33 0.40 7.97
N GLY A 261 -11.39 -0.06 7.30
CA GLY A 261 -12.17 0.70 6.31
C GLY A 261 -11.53 0.90 4.93
N TYR A 262 -10.33 0.37 4.66
CA TYR A 262 -9.62 0.60 3.40
C TYR A 262 -10.16 -0.22 2.21
N ALA A 263 -10.56 -1.47 2.43
CA ALA A 263 -11.12 -2.32 1.37
C ALA A 263 -12.50 -1.81 0.91
N GLU A 264 -13.29 -1.31 1.86
CA GLU A 264 -14.59 -0.65 1.64
C GLU A 264 -14.40 0.68 0.88
N TYR A 265 -13.37 1.47 1.23
CA TYR A 265 -12.98 2.67 0.47
C TYR A 265 -12.64 2.31 -0.98
N TRP A 266 -11.78 1.31 -1.17
CA TRP A 266 -11.36 0.87 -2.50
C TRP A 266 -12.56 0.40 -3.33
N ALA A 267 -13.48 -0.37 -2.76
CA ALA A 267 -14.72 -0.77 -3.42
C ALA A 267 -15.57 0.45 -3.83
N GLY A 268 -15.71 1.44 -2.94
CA GLY A 268 -16.37 2.71 -3.24
C GLY A 268 -15.76 3.44 -4.44
N MET A 269 -14.43 3.54 -4.49
CA MET A 269 -13.70 4.13 -5.62
C MET A 269 -13.84 3.30 -6.90
N MET A 270 -13.85 1.98 -6.81
CA MET A 270 -14.07 1.08 -7.97
C MET A 270 -15.45 1.27 -8.57
N PHE A 271 -16.50 1.44 -7.76
CA PHE A 271 -17.84 1.79 -8.26
C PHE A 271 -17.95 3.24 -8.73
N GLN A 272 -17.17 4.18 -8.19
CA GLN A 272 -17.17 5.56 -8.67
C GLN A 272 -16.54 5.69 -10.08
N GLN A 273 -15.43 5.00 -10.31
CA GLN A 273 -14.65 5.11 -11.55
C GLN A 273 -15.03 4.08 -12.61
N GLY A 274 -15.49 2.90 -12.19
CA GLY A 274 -15.68 1.74 -13.03
C GLY A 274 -14.36 1.07 -13.45
N GLU A 275 -14.47 -0.17 -13.90
CA GLU A 275 -13.42 -0.91 -14.59
C GLU A 275 -14.03 -1.48 -15.88
N LYS A 276 -13.64 -0.93 -17.03
CA LYS A 276 -14.14 -1.34 -18.34
C LYS A 276 -14.10 -2.86 -18.53
N GLY A 277 -15.26 -3.44 -18.82
CA GLY A 277 -15.44 -4.88 -19.02
C GLY A 277 -15.69 -5.68 -17.74
N PHE A 278 -15.67 -5.07 -16.55
CA PHE A 278 -15.97 -5.72 -15.27
C PHE A 278 -16.99 -4.92 -14.42
N ILE A 279 -16.65 -3.68 -14.03
CA ILE A 279 -17.50 -2.83 -13.19
C ILE A 279 -17.96 -1.61 -13.98
N GLU A 280 -19.26 -1.43 -14.13
CA GLU A 280 -19.82 -0.17 -14.64
C GLU A 280 -19.90 0.89 -13.52
N PRO A 281 -19.62 2.17 -13.80
CA PRO A 281 -19.73 3.24 -12.81
C PRO A 281 -21.14 3.32 -12.20
N ASN A 282 -21.22 3.27 -10.87
CA ASN A 282 -22.47 3.28 -10.11
C ASN A 282 -22.34 4.21 -8.88
N PRO A 283 -22.86 5.45 -8.96
CA PRO A 283 -22.79 6.40 -7.85
C PRO A 283 -23.49 5.94 -6.56
N GLN A 284 -24.54 5.10 -6.65
CA GLN A 284 -25.23 4.60 -5.46
C GLN A 284 -24.38 3.58 -4.71
N LYS A 285 -23.74 2.64 -5.42
CA LYS A 285 -22.79 1.69 -4.82
C LYS A 285 -21.53 2.39 -4.32
N ALA A 286 -21.02 3.38 -5.04
CA ALA A 286 -19.91 4.21 -4.60
C ALA A 286 -20.20 4.86 -3.23
N LEU A 287 -21.34 5.57 -3.12
CA LEU A 287 -21.77 6.19 -1.87
C LEU A 287 -22.03 5.18 -0.75
N HIS A 288 -22.59 4.00 -1.07
CA HIS A 288 -22.78 2.93 -0.08
C HIS A 288 -21.46 2.50 0.55
N TRP A 289 -20.49 2.07 -0.27
CA TRP A 289 -19.21 1.54 0.23
C TRP A 289 -18.31 2.61 0.86
N LEU A 290 -18.32 3.85 0.35
CA LEU A 290 -17.65 4.98 1.00
C LEU A 290 -18.25 5.33 2.37
N ASN A 291 -19.58 5.23 2.54
CA ASN A 291 -20.20 5.40 3.84
C ASN A 291 -19.83 4.26 4.80
N VAL A 292 -19.77 3.00 4.37
CA VAL A 292 -19.31 1.89 5.22
C VAL A 292 -17.86 2.12 5.65
N SER A 293 -16.99 2.51 4.71
CA SER A 293 -15.60 2.89 4.99
C SER A 293 -15.47 3.99 6.05
N CYS A 294 -16.28 5.04 5.93
CA CYS A 294 -16.36 6.13 6.90
C CYS A 294 -16.83 5.65 8.28
N GLN A 295 -17.83 4.76 8.35
CA GLN A 295 -18.35 4.20 9.60
C GLN A 295 -17.35 3.28 10.31
N GLU A 296 -16.48 2.59 9.57
CA GLU A 296 -15.35 1.83 10.10
C GLU A 296 -14.17 2.74 10.54
N GLY A 297 -14.26 4.06 10.32
CA GLY A 297 -13.30 5.06 10.81
C GLY A 297 -12.17 5.42 9.83
N PHE A 298 -12.35 5.17 8.53
CA PHE A 298 -11.39 5.57 7.50
C PHE A 298 -11.71 6.97 6.97
N ASP A 299 -11.02 7.99 7.50
CA ASP A 299 -11.29 9.42 7.24
C ASP A 299 -11.43 9.76 5.74
N THR A 300 -10.57 9.21 4.87
CA THR A 300 -10.63 9.46 3.41
C THR A 300 -11.92 8.91 2.77
N GLY A 301 -12.53 7.87 3.34
CA GLY A 301 -13.86 7.39 2.94
C GLY A 301 -14.95 8.41 3.26
N CYS A 302 -14.86 9.09 4.40
CA CYS A 302 -15.76 10.19 4.77
C CYS A 302 -15.59 11.39 3.84
N GLU A 303 -14.33 11.78 3.55
CA GLU A 303 -14.00 12.90 2.66
C GLU A 303 -14.55 12.68 1.24
N GLU A 304 -14.39 11.46 0.71
CA GLU A 304 -14.92 11.09 -0.60
C GLU A 304 -16.45 11.03 -0.64
N PHE A 305 -17.09 10.47 0.39
CA PHE A 305 -18.55 10.48 0.52
C PHE A 305 -19.11 11.91 0.56
N ASP A 306 -18.48 12.79 1.34
CA ASP A 306 -18.83 14.21 1.39
C ASP A 306 -18.62 14.91 0.05
N ARG A 307 -17.53 14.60 -0.67
CA ARG A 307 -17.22 15.19 -1.98
C ARG A 307 -18.28 14.83 -3.03
N ILE A 308 -18.72 13.58 -3.06
CA ILE A 308 -19.71 13.09 -4.04
C ILE A 308 -21.13 13.56 -3.67
N THR A 309 -21.46 13.75 -2.39
CA THR A 309 -22.80 14.21 -1.95
C THR A 309 -23.00 15.72 -2.00
N LYS A 310 -21.92 16.52 -2.02
CA LYS A 310 -21.97 18.00 -1.95
C LYS A 310 -21.53 18.71 -3.24
N GLY A 311 -20.99 17.98 -4.22
CA GLY A 311 -20.57 18.48 -5.54
C GLY A 311 -21.70 18.52 -6.56
#